data_AF-A0A951GTF8-F1
#
_entry.id   AF-A0A951GTF8-F1
#
_cell.length_a   1.000
_cell.length_b   1.000
_cell.length_c   1.000
_cell.angle_alpha   90.00
_cell.angle_beta   90.00
_cell.angle_gamma   90.00
#
_symmetry.space_group_name_H-M   'P 1'
#
loop_
_entity.id
_entity.type
_entity.pdbx_description
1 polymer ?
#
loop_
_entity_poly.entity_id
_entity_poly.type
_entity_poly.pdbx_seq_one_letter_code
_entity_poly.pdbx_strand_id
1 'polypeptide(L)'
;MQEHPSSVEDVAAGLRRVGYLPGSSTALVSYLATKLGKPVLVEGPAGVGKTELAKALSRYLGRTLVRLQCYEGLDEAKALYEWNYRKQLLRIQSSEGERSWGDVQDDIFGEDFLLARPLMTAIAAEEPVV
;
A
#
# COMPACT_ATOMS: atom_id res chain seq x y z
N MET A 1 1.86 17.22 9.06
CA MET A 1 2.96 17.75 8.23
C MET A 1 3.92 16.61 7.99
N GLN A 2 3.97 16.07 6.78
CA GLN A 2 4.77 14.87 6.50
C GLN A 2 6.25 15.25 6.39
N GLU A 3 7.03 14.92 7.41
CA GLU A 3 8.46 15.16 7.45
C GLU A 3 9.14 14.34 6.35
N HIS A 4 9.63 15.05 5.34
CA HIS A 4 10.55 14.47 4.37
C HIS A 4 11.95 14.52 4.97
N PRO A 5 12.78 13.50 4.75
CA PRO A 5 14.16 13.54 5.19
C PRO A 5 14.85 14.80 4.67
N SER A 6 15.65 15.44 5.52
CA SER A 6 16.35 16.68 5.16
C SER A 6 17.69 16.43 4.46
N SER A 7 18.28 15.24 4.64
CA SER A 7 19.53 14.86 3.99
C SER A 7 19.71 13.33 3.91
N VAL A 8 20.77 12.89 3.25
CA VAL A 8 21.14 11.47 3.16
C VAL A 8 21.54 10.92 4.53
N GLU A 9 22.21 11.73 5.35
CA GLU A 9 22.63 11.39 6.71
C GLU A 9 21.43 11.19 7.64
N ASP A 10 20.37 11.99 7.49
CA ASP A 10 19.13 11.84 8.24
C ASP A 10 18.47 10.49 7.93
N VAL A 11 18.35 10.11 6.64
CA VAL A 11 17.84 8.79 6.25
C VAL A 11 18.70 7.68 6.82
N ALA A 12 20.04 7.81 6.74
CA ALA A 12 20.95 6.80 7.27
C ALA A 12 20.79 6.63 8.80
N ALA A 13 20.70 7.74 9.53
CA ALA A 13 20.49 7.74 10.97
C ALA A 13 19.11 7.18 11.34
N GLY A 14 18.07 7.57 10.60
CA GLY A 14 16.70 7.11 10.77
C GLY A 14 16.54 5.61 10.58
N LEU A 15 17.10 5.08 9.50
CA LEU A 15 17.12 3.64 9.24
C LEU A 15 17.86 2.88 10.35
N ARG A 16 18.99 3.40 10.86
CA ARG A 16 19.71 2.80 12.00
C ARG A 16 18.87 2.75 13.27
N ARG A 17 18.11 3.82 13.57
CA ARG A 17 17.21 3.85 14.74
C ARG A 17 16.15 2.75 14.71
N VAL A 18 15.69 2.37 13.51
CA VAL A 18 14.69 1.30 13.33
C VAL A 18 15.30 -0.07 13.00
N GLY A 19 16.60 -0.24 13.27
CA GLY A 19 17.32 -1.51 13.20
C GLY A 19 17.85 -1.90 11.81
N TYR A 20 17.88 -0.99 10.84
CA TYR A 20 18.43 -1.23 9.51
C TYR A 20 19.78 -0.52 9.34
N LEU A 21 20.79 -1.22 8.83
CA LEU A 21 22.14 -0.66 8.60
C LEU A 21 22.33 -0.36 7.11
N PRO A 22 21.98 0.86 6.63
CA PRO A 22 22.09 1.17 5.21
C PRO A 22 23.55 1.42 4.82
N GLY A 23 23.91 0.94 3.63
CA GLY A 23 25.07 1.44 2.89
C GLY A 23 24.83 2.85 2.35
N SER A 24 25.89 3.50 1.86
CA SER A 24 25.84 4.85 1.30
C SER A 24 24.87 4.96 0.12
N SER A 25 24.89 4.00 -0.80
CA SER A 25 23.99 3.95 -1.95
C SER A 25 22.52 3.78 -1.54
N THR A 26 22.24 2.90 -0.58
CA THR A 26 20.89 2.67 -0.05
C THR A 26 20.32 3.92 0.60
N ALA A 27 21.12 4.63 1.42
CA ALA A 27 20.69 5.87 2.05
C ALA A 27 20.42 6.96 1.00
N LEU A 28 21.32 7.13 0.02
CA LEU A 28 21.18 8.11 -1.06
C LEU A 28 19.93 7.87 -1.90
N VAL A 29 19.73 6.63 -2.37
CA VAL A 29 18.58 6.26 -3.21
C VAL A 29 17.28 6.43 -2.42
N SER A 30 17.24 6.03 -1.15
CA SER A 30 16.06 6.18 -0.30
C SER A 30 15.72 7.66 -0.06
N TYR A 31 16.73 8.51 0.14
CA TYR A 31 16.57 9.96 0.24
C TYR A 31 15.98 10.55 -1.06
N LEU A 32 16.59 10.25 -2.21
CA LEU A 32 16.12 10.76 -3.50
C LEU A 32 14.73 10.26 -3.86
N ALA A 33 14.42 8.99 -3.60
CA ALA A 33 13.10 8.42 -3.84
C ALA A 33 12.01 9.13 -3.04
N THR A 34 12.29 9.36 -1.74
CA THR A 34 11.36 10.07 -0.85
C THR A 34 11.22 11.54 -1.26
N LYS A 35 12.31 12.19 -1.68
CA LYS A 35 12.31 13.60 -2.06
C LYS A 35 11.65 13.86 -3.42
N LEU A 36 11.82 12.95 -4.37
CA LEU A 36 11.34 13.08 -5.76
C LEU A 36 10.00 12.39 -5.99
N GLY A 37 9.51 11.59 -5.04
CA GLY A 37 8.31 10.77 -5.21
C GLY A 37 8.46 9.74 -6.34
N LYS A 38 9.65 9.15 -6.49
CA LYS A 38 9.94 8.19 -7.57
C LYS A 38 10.03 6.76 -7.04
N PRO A 39 9.51 5.76 -7.78
CA PRO A 39 9.59 4.36 -7.39
C PRO A 39 11.04 3.86 -7.41
N VAL A 40 11.34 2.88 -6.56
CA VAL A 40 12.67 2.26 -6.44
C VAL A 40 12.55 0.76 -6.69
N LEU A 41 13.37 0.25 -7.59
CA LEU A 41 13.62 -1.18 -7.76
C LEU A 41 14.84 -1.58 -6.92
N VAL A 42 14.69 -2.59 -6.07
CA VAL A 42 15.76 -3.08 -5.19
C VAL A 42 16.18 -4.47 -5.63
N GLU A 43 17.40 -4.59 -6.18
CA GLU A 43 17.97 -5.84 -6.66
C GLU A 43 19.10 -6.34 -5.76
N GLY A 44 19.33 -7.66 -5.76
CA GLY A 44 20.45 -8.27 -5.05
C GLY A 44 20.18 -9.72 -4.59
N PRO A 45 21.18 -10.40 -4.05
CA PRO A 45 21.07 -11.80 -3.61
C PRO A 45 20.00 -12.02 -2.54
N ALA A 46 19.56 -13.26 -2.35
CA ALA A 46 18.68 -13.61 -1.24
C ALA A 46 19.35 -13.28 0.11
N GLY A 47 18.57 -12.81 1.08
CA GLY A 47 19.06 -12.54 2.44
C GLY A 47 19.77 -11.19 2.67
N VAL A 48 19.99 -10.35 1.66
CA VAL A 48 20.69 -9.04 1.83
C VAL A 48 19.83 -7.91 2.37
N GLY A 49 18.66 -8.21 2.94
CA GLY A 49 17.79 -7.20 3.57
C GLY A 49 16.92 -6.37 2.62
N LYS A 50 16.69 -6.80 1.37
CA LYS A 50 15.83 -6.09 0.40
C LYS A 50 14.41 -5.84 0.94
N THR A 51 13.77 -6.89 1.45
CA THR A 51 12.43 -6.78 2.06
C THR A 51 12.47 -5.97 3.35
N GLU A 52 13.57 -6.07 4.10
CA GLU A 52 13.70 -5.34 5.37
C GLU A 52 13.89 -3.84 5.14
N LEU A 53 14.49 -3.43 4.02
CA LEU A 53 14.58 -2.02 3.64
C LEU A 53 13.20 -1.36 3.55
N ALA A 54 12.24 -1.97 2.88
CA ALA A 54 10.88 -1.44 2.75
C ALA A 54 10.20 -1.30 4.13
N LYS A 55 10.33 -2.32 4.99
CA LYS A 55 9.79 -2.27 6.35
C LYS A 55 10.47 -1.19 7.20
N ALA A 56 11.79 -1.05 7.09
CA ALA A 56 12.54 -0.04 7.81
C ALA A 56 12.17 1.37 7.35
N LEU A 57 11.99 1.59 6.04
CA LEU A 57 11.52 2.87 5.50
C LEU A 57 10.11 3.20 5.99
N SER A 58 9.19 2.25 6.00
CA SER A 58 7.85 2.43 6.60
C SER A 58 7.93 2.88 8.05
N ARG A 59 8.72 2.18 8.89
CA ARG A 59 8.89 2.54 10.31
C ARG A 59 9.57 3.91 10.49
N TYR A 60 10.60 4.20 9.70
CA TYR A 60 11.34 5.46 9.76
C TYR A 60 10.46 6.66 9.36
N LEU A 61 9.72 6.53 8.26
CA LEU A 61 8.86 7.59 7.72
C LEU A 61 7.50 7.68 8.43
N GLY A 62 7.19 6.74 9.35
CA GLY A 62 5.90 6.66 10.01
C GLY A 62 4.75 6.35 9.05
N ARG A 63 5.02 5.61 7.96
CA ARG A 63 4.05 5.31 6.90
C ARG A 63 3.55 3.87 7.00
N THR A 64 2.29 3.65 6.66
CA THR A 64 1.74 2.30 6.50
C THR A 64 2.50 1.54 5.41
N LEU A 65 2.93 0.31 5.72
CA LEU A 65 3.53 -0.60 4.74
C LEU A 65 2.43 -1.42 4.05
N VAL A 66 2.28 -1.25 2.75
CA VAL A 66 1.34 -2.02 1.92
C VAL A 66 2.12 -3.05 1.12
N ARG A 67 1.88 -4.34 1.39
CA ARG A 67 2.65 -5.43 0.79
C ARG A 67 1.82 -6.24 -0.19
N LEU A 68 2.18 -6.18 -1.47
CA LEU A 68 1.75 -7.14 -2.48
C LEU A 68 2.82 -8.22 -2.65
N GLN A 69 2.44 -9.48 -2.46
CA GLN A 69 3.32 -10.61 -2.75
C GLN A 69 3.07 -11.10 -4.16
N CYS A 70 4.08 -11.02 -5.03
CA CYS A 70 4.02 -11.54 -6.39
C CYS A 70 4.34 -13.03 -6.41
N TYR A 71 3.47 -13.81 -7.04
CA TYR A 71 3.63 -15.25 -7.27
C TYR A 71 2.88 -15.62 -8.56
N GLU A 72 3.14 -16.82 -9.08
CA GLU A 72 2.48 -17.30 -10.29
C GLU A 72 0.96 -17.47 -10.06
N GLY A 73 0.14 -16.87 -10.93
CA GLY A 73 -1.32 -16.85 -10.76
C GLY A 73 -1.87 -15.74 -9.86
N LEU A 74 -1.06 -14.71 -9.56
CA LEU A 74 -1.59 -13.42 -9.13
C LEU A 74 -2.39 -12.78 -10.28
N ASP A 75 -3.65 -12.45 -10.01
CA ASP A 75 -4.57 -11.82 -10.96
C ASP A 75 -5.04 -10.44 -10.46
N GLU A 76 -5.80 -9.73 -11.29
CA GLU A 76 -6.33 -8.39 -10.97
C GLU A 76 -7.19 -8.41 -9.70
N ALA A 77 -8.04 -9.41 -9.53
CA ALA A 77 -8.93 -9.50 -8.36
C ALA A 77 -8.17 -9.66 -7.04
N LYS A 78 -7.03 -10.38 -7.06
CA LYS A 78 -6.16 -10.56 -5.88
C LYS A 78 -5.21 -9.38 -5.65
N ALA A 79 -4.90 -8.59 -6.69
CA ALA A 79 -3.99 -7.45 -6.59
C ALA A 79 -4.73 -6.14 -6.27
N LEU A 80 -5.86 -5.88 -6.94
CA LEU A 80 -6.65 -4.64 -6.88
C LEU A 80 -7.81 -4.77 -5.88
N TYR A 81 -8.88 -5.46 -6.23
CA TYR A 81 -10.06 -5.59 -5.39
C TYR A 81 -10.99 -6.71 -5.85
N GLU A 82 -11.88 -7.14 -4.96
CA GLU A 82 -13.04 -7.98 -5.30
C GLU A 82 -14.33 -7.36 -4.74
N TRP A 83 -15.46 -7.67 -5.36
CA TRP A 83 -16.76 -7.29 -4.80
C TRP A 83 -17.20 -8.25 -3.69
N ASN A 84 -17.73 -7.71 -2.61
CA ASN A 84 -18.32 -8.49 -1.52
C ASN A 84 -19.72 -8.96 -1.90
N TYR A 85 -19.80 -10.01 -2.72
CA TYR A 85 -21.06 -10.57 -3.19
C TYR A 85 -22.01 -10.98 -2.06
N ARG A 86 -21.49 -11.44 -0.92
CA ARG A 86 -22.32 -11.78 0.24
C ARG A 86 -23.01 -10.54 0.81
N LYS A 87 -22.28 -9.44 0.98
CA LYS A 87 -22.83 -8.17 1.46
C LYS A 87 -23.82 -7.59 0.44
N GLN A 88 -23.53 -7.69 -0.86
CA GLN A 88 -24.43 -7.25 -1.93
C GLN A 88 -25.76 -8.02 -1.91
N LEU A 89 -25.71 -9.36 -1.80
CA LEU A 89 -26.92 -10.19 -1.74
C LEU A 89 -27.78 -9.86 -0.52
N LEU A 90 -27.17 -9.67 0.66
CA LEU A 90 -27.88 -9.24 1.87
C LEU A 90 -28.54 -7.86 1.69
N ARG A 91 -27.86 -6.93 1.00
CA ARG A 91 -28.42 -5.61 0.70
C ARG A 91 -29.62 -5.69 -0.23
N ILE A 92 -29.55 -6.50 -1.28
CA ILE A 92 -30.66 -6.71 -2.21
C ILE A 92 -31.88 -7.31 -1.47
N GLN A 93 -31.68 -8.39 -0.71
CA GLN A 93 -32.76 -9.06 0.04
C GLN A 93 -33.43 -8.15 1.07
N SER A 94 -32.65 -7.32 1.77
CA SER A 94 -33.20 -6.36 2.75
C SER A 94 -33.91 -5.16 2.10
N SER A 95 -33.72 -4.94 0.80
CA SER A 95 -34.33 -3.82 0.06
C SER A 95 -35.59 -4.21 -0.72
N GLU A 96 -35.97 -5.50 -0.73
CA GLU A 96 -37.20 -6.01 -1.34
C GLU A 96 -38.43 -5.42 -0.62
N GLY A 97 -38.90 -4.25 -1.07
CA GLY A 97 -40.11 -3.59 -0.58
C GLY A 97 -40.04 -2.07 -0.40
N GLU A 98 -38.84 -1.48 -0.32
CA GLU A 98 -38.66 -0.06 0.06
C GLU A 98 -38.06 0.85 -1.02
N ARG A 99 -37.45 0.32 -2.09
CA ARG A 99 -36.77 1.14 -3.14
C ARG A 99 -36.94 0.62 -4.57
N SER A 100 -36.78 1.53 -5.55
CA SER A 100 -36.70 1.18 -6.97
C SER A 100 -35.41 0.40 -7.25
N TRP A 101 -35.46 -0.55 -8.19
CA TRP A 101 -34.31 -1.39 -8.55
C TRP A 101 -33.09 -0.57 -8.99
N GLY A 102 -33.31 0.58 -9.63
CA GLY A 102 -32.24 1.50 -10.03
C GLY A 102 -31.45 2.05 -8.83
N ASP A 103 -32.14 2.43 -7.76
CA ASP A 103 -31.51 2.96 -6.54
C ASP A 103 -30.68 1.89 -5.82
N VAL A 104 -31.13 0.63 -5.86
CA VAL A 104 -30.42 -0.50 -5.24
C VAL A 104 -29.19 -0.89 -6.07
N GLN A 105 -29.27 -0.82 -7.40
CA GLN A 105 -28.15 -1.15 -8.29
C GLN A 105 -26.98 -0.19 -8.11
N ASP A 106 -27.23 1.12 -8.04
CA ASP A 106 -26.16 2.11 -7.88
C ASP A 106 -25.50 2.02 -6.48
N ASP A 107 -26.25 1.57 -5.46
CA ASP A 107 -25.77 1.41 -4.09
C ASP A 107 -24.83 0.20 -3.92
N ILE A 108 -25.15 -0.95 -4.52
CA ILE A 108 -24.39 -2.20 -4.31
C ILE A 108 -23.01 -2.23 -4.99
N PHE A 109 -22.73 -1.31 -5.91
CA PHE A 109 -21.44 -1.18 -6.60
C PHE A 109 -20.62 0.02 -6.10
N GLY A 110 -20.84 0.46 -4.85
CA GLY A 110 -20.03 1.47 -4.17
C GLY A 110 -18.85 0.91 -3.38
N GLU A 111 -17.96 1.79 -2.91
CA GLU A 111 -16.78 1.44 -2.10
C GLU A 111 -17.11 0.60 -0.86
N ASP A 112 -18.30 0.76 -0.29
CA ASP A 112 -18.79 -0.03 0.84
C ASP A 112 -18.86 -1.54 0.57
N PHE A 113 -18.96 -1.94 -0.70
CA PHE A 113 -19.02 -3.33 -1.12
C PHE A 113 -17.69 -3.82 -1.72
N LEU A 114 -16.68 -2.95 -1.79
CA LEU A 114 -15.39 -3.24 -2.37
C LEU A 114 -14.44 -3.79 -1.30
N LEU A 115 -13.90 -4.99 -1.54
CA LEU A 115 -12.86 -5.58 -0.71
C LEU A 115 -11.51 -5.24 -1.33
N ALA A 116 -10.90 -4.15 -0.83
CA ALA A 116 -9.63 -3.67 -1.35
C ALA A 116 -8.51 -4.68 -1.06
N ARG A 117 -7.65 -4.88 -2.06
CA ARG A 117 -6.40 -5.65 -1.97
C ARG A 117 -5.21 -4.69 -1.99
N PRO A 118 -3.96 -5.15 -1.78
CA PRO A 118 -2.83 -4.27 -1.53
C PRO A 118 -2.63 -3.15 -2.57
N LEU A 119 -2.83 -3.39 -3.87
CA LEU A 119 -2.63 -2.34 -4.87
C LEU A 119 -3.69 -1.24 -4.76
N MET A 120 -4.96 -1.60 -4.60
CA MET A 120 -6.04 -0.61 -4.42
C MET A 120 -5.88 0.13 -3.10
N THR A 121 -5.48 -0.55 -2.03
CA THR A 121 -5.16 0.08 -0.75
C THR A 121 -4.07 1.14 -0.89
N ALA A 122 -3.03 0.88 -1.68
CA ALA A 122 -1.95 1.85 -1.90
C ALA A 122 -2.39 3.04 -2.78
N ILE A 123 -3.21 2.79 -3.81
CA ILE A 123 -3.68 3.83 -4.74
C ILE A 123 -4.70 4.77 -4.06
N ALA A 124 -5.60 4.22 -3.25
CA ALA A 124 -6.65 4.97 -2.58
C ALA A 124 -6.21 5.62 -1.25
N ALA A 125 -4.95 5.45 -0.83
CA ALA A 125 -4.46 5.99 0.43
C ALA A 125 -4.40 7.53 0.39
N GLU A 126 -5.06 8.18 1.36
CA GLU A 126 -4.99 9.64 1.53
C GLU A 126 -3.60 10.13 1.94
N GLU A 127 -2.87 9.29 2.68
CA GLU A 127 -1.49 9.53 3.11
C GLU A 127 -0.53 8.59 2.36
N PRO A 128 0.69 9.04 2.02
CA PRO A 128 1.69 8.19 1.39
C PRO A 128 2.00 6.95 2.20
N VAL A 129 1.93 5.81 1.52
CA VAL A 129 2.32 4.50 2.03
C VAL A 129 3.72 4.13 1.53
N VAL A 130 4.26 3.04 2.06
CA VAL A 130 5.48 2.37 1.57
C VAL A 130 5.11 1.01 0.99
#